data_AF-A0A437LQ85-F1
#
_entry.id   AF-A0A437LQ85-F1
#
_cell.length_a   1.000
_cell.length_b   1.000
_cell.length_c   1.000
_cell.angle_alpha   90.00
_cell.angle_beta   90.00
_cell.angle_gamma   90.00
#
_symmetry.space_group_name_H-M   'P 1'
#
loop_
_entity.id
_entity.type
_entity.pdbx_description
1 polymer ?
#
loop_
_entity_poly.entity_id
_entity_poly.type
_entity_poly.pdbx_seq_one_letter_code
_entity_poly.pdbx_strand_id
1 'polypeptide(L)'
;MALEADGVHRNLGRQHLHPRRVGRHQRGVPLRRRHRMPHLRQGRQAGRQRPVEACAERALAGRVRRPPGLGIGRRALRRRQEQRPRRRSGRPTLPVQGLHHHPRQRGPGQGRLGLEPVGRQPEQQPRIGVVPGHLGRRHPGGPAGDLPDAAHPGPQRLLPLLNGTPLHCHRRTALVSLAASPWLARAQSAHAVDRALADLVRQGPLAGLAVRLRQGGTLRFEGQYGLRRLHDEARPMVADAVFRIASVTKLAVALAALRLHEAGRLPLEADLGRLLGLRHPQHPRQRITPRHLLTHTSGLRDAADLPPRSGAELRQRLADPATWGSPAPGAFFSYCNLAFVLLGTAMEAATGQRLDALMHEWLFEPLGMDVQLDPAALRPDQRQRVATLYRHDGMAWQAQADAEPADADLVPRAGPGYVPGECASALGPQGGLRASLPELDKLAQCLRQHAHGLLRPATFAELARAHWQHPAQPGDTMNGLMRSWGLGVQRFGTARDAAGGDHLRPDRALSAIGHLGEAYGLLSGLLVGPARGDDPGWTLLYAINGTPNEALAARGHYNSFSPWEEALLRNVLPLLDPLP
;
A
#
# COMPACT_ATOMS: atom_id res chain seq x y z
N MET A 1 47.80 40.22 -30.81
CA MET A 1 47.34 39.10 -31.66
C MET A 1 45.83 38.99 -31.44
N ALA A 2 44.99 39.75 -32.16
CA ALA A 2 44.73 39.77 -33.61
C ALA A 2 43.96 38.50 -34.04
N LEU A 3 42.79 38.52 -34.69
CA LEU A 3 41.99 39.60 -35.35
C LEU A 3 40.53 39.55 -34.83
N GLU A 4 39.75 40.63 -34.65
CA GLU A 4 39.28 41.69 -35.58
C GLU A 4 38.31 41.25 -36.68
N ALA A 5 37.04 41.66 -36.53
CA ALA A 5 36.18 42.22 -37.59
C ALA A 5 34.92 42.84 -36.94
N ASP A 6 34.93 44.15 -36.71
CA ASP A 6 33.78 44.91 -36.19
C ASP A 6 33.51 46.12 -37.11
N GLY A 7 32.24 46.45 -37.37
CA GLY A 7 31.84 47.36 -38.45
C GLY A 7 30.55 48.11 -38.14
N VAL A 8 30.69 49.28 -37.50
CA VAL A 8 29.61 50.06 -36.89
C VAL A 8 28.99 51.07 -37.86
N HIS A 9 27.65 51.27 -37.81
CA HIS A 9 27.07 52.62 -37.97
C HIS A 9 25.67 52.83 -37.31
N ARG A 10 25.68 53.54 -36.16
CA ARG A 10 24.72 54.55 -35.61
C ARG A 10 23.21 54.44 -35.97
N ASN A 11 22.28 54.53 -35.00
CA ASN A 11 21.90 55.80 -34.33
C ASN A 11 20.96 55.63 -33.10
N LEU A 12 21.05 56.57 -32.14
CA LEU A 12 20.01 57.23 -31.29
C LEU A 12 18.73 56.45 -30.87
N GLY A 13 18.23 56.44 -29.62
CA GLY A 13 18.66 57.04 -28.35
C GLY A 13 17.50 57.70 -27.55
N ARG A 14 17.26 57.26 -26.29
CA ARG A 14 16.39 57.88 -25.23
C ARG A 14 14.86 57.88 -25.51
N GLN A 15 13.91 57.96 -24.56
CA GLN A 15 13.92 57.98 -23.06
C GLN A 15 12.55 57.52 -22.48
N HIS A 16 12.46 57.43 -21.15
CA HIS A 16 11.29 57.07 -20.31
C HIS A 16 9.96 57.80 -20.59
N LEU A 17 8.84 57.22 -20.14
CA LEU A 17 7.87 57.89 -19.24
C LEU A 17 6.94 56.88 -18.51
N HIS A 18 6.37 57.30 -17.37
CA HIS A 18 5.57 56.48 -16.43
C HIS A 18 4.16 57.13 -16.20
N PRO A 19 3.27 56.68 -15.28
CA PRO A 19 1.88 56.35 -15.60
C PRO A 19 0.82 57.42 -15.22
N ARG A 20 -0.46 57.19 -15.59
CA ARG A 20 -1.63 57.90 -15.02
C ARG A 20 -2.84 57.00 -14.72
N ARG A 21 -3.59 57.37 -13.66
CA ARG A 21 -4.87 56.80 -13.20
C ARG A 21 -6.09 57.62 -13.68
N VAL A 22 -7.22 56.96 -13.90
CA VAL A 22 -8.64 57.42 -13.76
C VAL A 22 -9.46 56.16 -13.40
N GLY A 23 -10.57 56.13 -12.63
CA GLY A 23 -11.33 57.13 -11.86
C GLY A 23 -12.34 56.43 -10.91
N ARG A 24 -13.53 56.99 -10.68
CA ARG A 24 -14.68 56.38 -9.93
C ARG A 24 -16.04 56.98 -10.36
N HIS A 25 -17.14 56.28 -10.03
CA HIS A 25 -18.58 56.68 -9.89
C HIS A 25 -19.57 56.07 -10.93
N GLN A 26 -20.86 55.78 -10.65
CA GLN A 26 -21.68 55.61 -9.42
C GLN A 26 -23.07 54.96 -9.77
N ARG A 27 -23.71 54.20 -8.83
CA ARG A 27 -25.16 53.82 -8.76
C ARG A 27 -25.75 52.97 -9.94
N GLY A 28 -26.88 52.23 -9.85
CA GLY A 28 -27.68 51.77 -8.70
C GLY A 28 -29.11 51.27 -9.03
N VAL A 29 -29.41 49.99 -8.68
CA VAL A 29 -30.75 49.39 -8.35
C VAL A 29 -31.83 49.18 -9.49
N PRO A 30 -33.01 48.49 -9.31
CA PRO A 30 -33.40 47.34 -10.17
C PRO A 30 -34.86 47.40 -10.73
N LEU A 31 -35.42 46.29 -11.31
CA LEU A 31 -36.87 45.95 -11.21
C LEU A 31 -37.27 44.54 -11.72
N ARG A 32 -38.49 44.10 -11.34
CA ARG A 32 -39.17 42.81 -11.65
C ARG A 32 -40.34 43.00 -12.65
N ARG A 33 -40.71 41.94 -13.40
CA ARG A 33 -42.08 41.35 -13.62
C ARG A 33 -42.07 40.47 -14.91
N ARG A 34 -42.46 39.18 -14.86
CA ARG A 34 -43.82 38.60 -15.02
C ARG A 34 -44.60 39.07 -16.26
N HIS A 35 -44.95 38.15 -17.18
CA HIS A 35 -46.31 37.96 -17.72
C HIS A 35 -46.53 36.56 -18.33
N ARG A 36 -47.79 36.20 -18.61
CA ARG A 36 -48.33 34.89 -19.04
C ARG A 36 -48.94 34.99 -20.47
N MET A 37 -48.91 33.87 -21.22
CA MET A 37 -49.96 33.28 -22.11
C MET A 37 -50.72 34.16 -23.13
N PRO A 38 -51.06 33.64 -24.34
CA PRO A 38 -52.30 32.84 -24.51
C PRO A 38 -52.24 31.62 -25.48
N HIS A 39 -53.36 30.90 -25.55
CA HIS A 39 -53.59 29.62 -26.27
C HIS A 39 -54.09 29.77 -27.72
N LEU A 40 -53.89 28.72 -28.53
CA LEU A 40 -54.76 28.22 -29.62
C LEU A 40 -54.66 26.66 -29.60
N ARG A 41 -55.73 25.87 -29.43
CA ARG A 41 -56.63 25.26 -30.46
C ARG A 41 -55.91 24.67 -31.68
N GLN A 42 -56.25 23.49 -32.23
CA GLN A 42 -57.22 22.42 -31.89
C GLN A 42 -56.86 21.18 -32.74
N GLY A 43 -57.15 19.95 -32.28
CA GLY A 43 -57.01 18.74 -33.10
C GLY A 43 -57.57 17.50 -32.40
N ARG A 44 -58.68 16.94 -32.93
CA ARG A 44 -59.35 15.73 -32.40
C ARG A 44 -59.07 14.53 -33.29
N GLN A 45 -58.87 13.35 -32.68
CA GLN A 45 -59.59 12.08 -32.91
C GLN A 45 -59.02 11.06 -31.90
N ALA A 46 -59.82 10.51 -30.97
CA ALA A 46 -60.71 9.35 -31.11
C ALA A 46 -59.92 8.02 -31.24
N GLY A 47 -60.09 7.00 -30.37
CA GLY A 47 -61.00 6.90 -29.22
C GLY A 47 -60.85 5.58 -28.44
N ARG A 48 -61.92 5.19 -27.72
CA ARG A 48 -62.05 4.05 -26.76
C ARG A 48 -61.25 4.28 -25.45
N GLN A 49 -61.84 4.59 -24.29
CA GLN A 49 -62.88 3.88 -23.50
C GLN A 49 -62.56 2.39 -23.27
N ARG A 50 -62.65 1.80 -22.06
CA ARG A 50 -62.88 2.18 -20.63
C ARG A 50 -62.75 0.82 -19.83
N PRO A 51 -63.06 0.66 -18.52
CA PRO A 51 -62.53 1.36 -17.31
C PRO A 51 -62.32 0.42 -16.06
N VAL A 52 -61.75 0.95 -14.95
CA VAL A 52 -61.82 0.44 -13.52
C VAL A 52 -61.35 -1.05 -13.28
N GLU A 53 -60.93 -1.56 -12.12
CA GLU A 53 -61.11 -1.20 -10.70
C GLU A 53 -59.84 -1.33 -9.84
N ALA A 54 -59.87 -0.65 -8.69
CA ALA A 54 -59.01 -0.90 -7.55
C ALA A 54 -59.85 -1.52 -6.42
N CYS A 55 -59.28 -2.45 -5.65
CA CYS A 55 -59.74 -2.69 -4.28
C CYS A 55 -58.62 -3.31 -3.40
N ALA A 56 -58.84 -3.33 -2.09
CA ALA A 56 -57.83 -3.58 -1.06
C ALA A 56 -58.19 -4.76 -0.13
N GLU A 57 -57.25 -5.13 0.75
CA GLU A 57 -57.40 -6.03 1.92
C GLU A 57 -57.73 -7.51 1.61
N ARG A 58 -57.15 -8.53 2.27
CA ARG A 58 -57.06 -8.76 3.72
C ARG A 58 -55.94 -9.73 4.11
N ALA A 59 -55.62 -9.73 5.40
CA ALA A 59 -54.77 -10.73 6.05
C ALA A 59 -55.54 -11.98 6.49
N LEU A 60 -54.82 -13.09 6.73
CA LEU A 60 -55.29 -14.19 7.58
C LEU A 60 -54.10 -14.90 8.25
N ALA A 61 -54.30 -15.32 9.51
CA ALA A 61 -53.30 -15.98 10.34
C ALA A 61 -53.55 -17.49 10.42
N GLY A 62 -52.47 -18.27 10.60
CA GLY A 62 -52.52 -19.69 10.93
C GLY A 62 -51.62 -20.00 12.13
N ARG A 63 -52.09 -20.80 13.09
CA ARG A 63 -51.46 -21.05 14.40
C ARG A 63 -51.71 -22.50 14.83
N VAL A 64 -50.84 -23.06 15.70
CA VAL A 64 -51.00 -24.35 16.43
C VAL A 64 -50.68 -25.60 15.56
N ARG A 65 -50.01 -26.71 15.97
CA ARG A 65 -49.72 -27.38 17.28
C ARG A 65 -48.37 -28.18 17.28
N ARG A 66 -47.82 -28.48 18.48
CA ARG A 66 -46.85 -29.59 18.83
C ARG A 66 -47.64 -30.90 19.18
N PRO A 67 -47.09 -32.08 19.62
CA PRO A 67 -45.73 -32.51 20.08
C PRO A 67 -45.29 -33.88 19.43
N PRO A 68 -44.43 -34.81 19.99
CA PRO A 68 -43.46 -34.87 21.14
C PRO A 68 -42.01 -35.33 20.69
N GLY A 69 -41.01 -35.73 21.53
CA GLY A 69 -40.80 -35.57 22.99
C GLY A 69 -39.82 -36.53 23.74
N LEU A 70 -38.60 -36.83 23.25
CA LEU A 70 -37.50 -37.58 23.94
C LEU A 70 -36.18 -36.78 23.74
N GLY A 71 -35.23 -36.55 24.66
CA GLY A 71 -34.62 -37.40 25.70
C GLY A 71 -33.37 -38.10 25.11
N ILE A 72 -32.11 -38.01 25.58
CA ILE A 72 -31.41 -37.53 26.80
C ILE A 72 -29.96 -37.14 26.39
N GLY A 73 -29.24 -36.27 27.13
CA GLY A 73 -27.77 -36.20 26.98
C GLY A 73 -27.04 -34.91 27.40
N ARG A 74 -26.88 -34.64 28.70
CA ARG A 74 -25.94 -33.62 29.21
C ARG A 74 -24.63 -34.27 29.64
N ARG A 75 -23.47 -33.73 29.22
CA ARG A 75 -22.18 -33.90 29.92
C ARG A 75 -21.66 -32.53 30.36
N ALA A 76 -21.25 -32.45 31.63
CA ALA A 76 -20.76 -31.24 32.26
C ALA A 76 -19.23 -31.17 32.19
N LEU A 77 -18.68 -29.96 31.99
CA LEU A 77 -17.28 -29.68 32.31
C LEU A 77 -17.17 -29.17 33.74
N ARG A 78 -16.18 -29.70 34.48
CA ARG A 78 -16.01 -29.46 35.92
C ARG A 78 -15.45 -28.07 36.21
N ARG A 79 -16.04 -27.36 37.17
CA ARG A 79 -15.32 -26.35 37.95
C ARG A 79 -14.36 -27.07 38.90
N ARG A 80 -13.11 -26.60 39.01
CA ARG A 80 -12.28 -26.81 40.20
C ARG A 80 -12.25 -25.50 41.00
N GLN A 81 -12.70 -25.59 42.24
CA GLN A 81 -12.37 -24.65 43.31
C GLN A 81 -11.28 -25.30 44.18
N GLU A 82 -10.86 -24.62 45.26
CA GLU A 82 -9.79 -24.99 46.21
C GLU A 82 -8.35 -24.71 45.71
N GLN A 83 -7.44 -24.14 46.51
CA GLN A 83 -7.45 -23.84 47.96
C GLN A 83 -6.65 -22.55 48.28
N ARG A 84 -6.97 -21.88 49.40
CA ARG A 84 -6.14 -20.84 50.04
C ARG A 84 -5.39 -21.45 51.24
N PRO A 85 -4.23 -20.89 51.61
CA PRO A 85 -3.85 -20.76 53.02
C PRO A 85 -4.06 -19.31 53.53
N ARG A 86 -4.28 -19.16 54.84
CA ARG A 86 -4.45 -17.88 55.56
C ARG A 86 -3.29 -17.63 56.53
N ARG A 87 -3.10 -16.33 56.84
CA ARG A 87 -2.41 -15.69 58.02
C ARG A 87 -0.90 -15.42 57.80
N ARG A 88 -0.31 -14.35 58.38
CA ARG A 88 -0.71 -13.54 59.56
C ARG A 88 -0.29 -12.05 59.45
N SER A 89 -0.79 -11.26 60.39
CA SER A 89 -0.59 -9.82 60.63
C SER A 89 0.85 -9.30 60.77
N GLY A 90 1.09 -8.04 60.37
CA GLY A 90 2.23 -7.23 60.80
C GLY A 90 2.23 -5.79 60.25
N ARG A 91 1.89 -4.79 61.06
CA ARG A 91 2.34 -3.39 60.89
C ARG A 91 3.76 -3.29 61.45
N PRO A 92 4.62 -2.37 60.94
CA PRO A 92 4.80 -1.13 61.69
C PRO A 92 4.89 0.15 60.83
N THR A 93 5.03 1.25 61.57
CA THR A 93 5.04 2.68 61.25
C THR A 93 6.20 3.20 60.39
N LEU A 94 6.00 4.42 59.88
CA LEU A 94 7.01 5.36 59.36
C LEU A 94 8.17 5.60 60.36
N PRO A 95 9.28 6.23 59.90
CA PRO A 95 9.37 7.67 60.17
C PRO A 95 9.77 8.53 58.95
N VAL A 96 9.52 9.84 59.10
CA VAL A 96 9.87 10.90 58.16
C VAL A 96 11.19 11.55 58.56
N GLN A 97 12.13 11.66 57.62
CA GLN A 97 13.16 12.71 57.54
C GLN A 97 13.39 12.97 56.04
N GLY A 98 13.47 14.19 55.49
CA GLY A 98 13.48 15.50 56.14
C GLY A 98 14.84 16.17 55.97
N LEU A 99 15.16 16.68 54.77
CA LEU A 99 16.29 17.58 54.55
C LEU A 99 16.03 18.51 53.35
N HIS A 100 16.07 19.82 53.61
CA HIS A 100 16.07 20.87 52.59
C HIS A 100 17.49 21.06 52.03
N HIS A 101 17.61 21.45 50.75
CA HIS A 101 18.44 22.62 50.41
C HIS A 101 18.09 23.26 49.06
N HIS A 102 18.53 24.51 48.89
CA HIS A 102 18.06 25.47 47.88
C HIS A 102 18.63 25.24 46.46
N PRO A 103 17.95 25.77 45.42
CA PRO A 103 18.48 25.82 44.07
C PRO A 103 19.56 26.91 43.93
N ARG A 104 20.51 26.72 43.01
CA ARG A 104 21.36 27.80 42.51
C ARG A 104 21.12 28.03 41.02
N GLN A 105 20.54 29.18 40.70
CA GLN A 105 20.68 29.78 39.38
C GLN A 105 22.13 30.28 39.22
N ARG A 106 22.69 30.13 38.02
CA ARG A 106 23.70 31.06 37.48
C ARG A 106 23.38 31.33 36.01
N GLY A 107 23.48 32.61 35.64
CA GLY A 107 23.22 33.11 34.29
C GLY A 107 24.39 32.89 33.32
N PRO A 108 24.31 33.51 32.13
CA PRO A 108 25.07 33.09 30.95
C PRO A 108 26.51 33.60 30.92
N GLY A 109 27.40 32.78 30.36
CA GLY A 109 28.75 33.19 29.95
C GLY A 109 28.86 33.25 28.43
N GLN A 110 29.13 34.44 27.89
CA GLN A 110 29.57 34.60 26.51
C GLN A 110 31.05 34.20 26.41
N GLY A 111 31.43 33.47 25.36
CA GLY A 111 32.81 33.13 25.03
C GLY A 111 32.94 32.97 23.51
N ARG A 112 33.65 33.90 22.88
CA ARG A 112 33.86 33.97 21.42
C ARG A 112 35.38 33.96 21.16
N LEU A 113 35.78 33.56 19.94
CA LEU A 113 37.12 33.58 19.33
C LEU A 113 37.95 32.29 19.46
N GLY A 114 38.61 31.93 18.34
CA GLY A 114 39.47 30.74 18.22
C GLY A 114 39.50 30.13 16.81
N LEU A 115 39.76 30.92 15.76
CA LEU A 115 40.15 30.41 14.44
C LEU A 115 41.68 30.21 14.42
N GLU A 116 42.16 29.15 13.75
CA GLU A 116 43.15 29.20 12.64
C GLU A 116 43.39 27.78 12.06
N PRO A 117 43.87 27.61 10.80
CA PRO A 117 43.81 26.33 10.07
C PRO A 117 45.16 25.73 9.61
N VAL A 118 45.21 24.40 9.48
CA VAL A 118 46.20 23.61 8.69
C VAL A 118 45.50 22.32 8.26
N GLY A 119 45.63 21.73 7.06
CA GLY A 119 46.30 22.07 5.80
C GLY A 119 45.80 21.12 4.69
N ARG A 120 46.06 21.39 3.39
CA ARG A 120 45.49 20.61 2.27
C ARG A 120 46.44 19.51 1.71
N GLN A 121 45.82 18.57 0.99
CA GLN A 121 46.32 17.72 -0.12
C GLN A 121 46.83 16.28 0.21
N PRO A 122 46.74 15.33 -0.74
CA PRO A 122 45.78 15.19 -1.86
C PRO A 122 45.13 13.79 -2.00
N GLU A 123 44.32 13.66 -3.06
CA GLU A 123 43.54 12.50 -3.53
C GLU A 123 44.27 11.14 -3.55
N GLN A 124 43.55 10.06 -3.20
CA GLN A 124 43.77 8.72 -3.79
C GLN A 124 42.43 8.00 -4.05
N GLN A 125 42.31 7.41 -5.25
CA GLN A 125 41.19 6.57 -5.67
C GLN A 125 41.29 5.17 -5.07
N PRO A 126 40.19 4.52 -4.64
CA PRO A 126 40.22 3.08 -4.35
C PRO A 126 40.12 2.27 -5.65
N ARG A 127 41.18 1.52 -5.97
CA ARG A 127 41.16 0.50 -7.03
C ARG A 127 40.36 -0.72 -6.59
N ILE A 128 39.73 -1.37 -7.57
CA ILE A 128 39.07 -2.67 -7.44
C ILE A 128 40.10 -3.73 -6.99
N GLY A 129 39.79 -4.47 -5.93
CA GLY A 129 40.62 -5.55 -5.41
C GLY A 129 39.77 -6.76 -5.03
N VAL A 130 39.90 -7.85 -5.79
CA VAL A 130 39.31 -9.17 -5.47
C VAL A 130 40.24 -9.88 -4.48
N VAL A 131 39.69 -10.45 -3.41
CA VAL A 131 40.44 -11.29 -2.46
C VAL A 131 39.69 -12.62 -2.24
N PRO A 132 40.32 -13.79 -2.47
CA PRO A 132 39.72 -15.10 -2.20
C PRO A 132 39.80 -15.49 -0.72
N GLY A 133 38.93 -16.41 -0.30
CA GLY A 133 38.65 -16.69 1.12
C GLY A 133 39.72 -17.51 1.87
N HIS A 134 39.66 -17.42 3.20
CA HIS A 134 40.46 -18.23 4.13
C HIS A 134 39.66 -19.38 4.76
N LEU A 135 40.31 -20.55 4.82
CA LEU A 135 39.83 -21.76 5.50
C LEU A 135 40.08 -21.71 7.01
N GLY A 136 39.08 -22.13 7.79
CA GLY A 136 39.19 -22.40 9.24
C GLY A 136 39.02 -23.89 9.57
N ARG A 137 39.99 -24.45 10.31
CA ARG A 137 40.00 -25.81 10.93
C ARG A 137 39.03 -25.85 12.14
N ARG A 138 38.56 -26.98 12.75
CA ARG A 138 38.80 -28.45 12.67
C ARG A 138 37.69 -29.20 13.48
N HIS A 139 37.32 -30.44 13.09
CA HIS A 139 36.96 -31.69 13.85
C HIS A 139 36.28 -31.70 15.26
N PRO A 140 35.73 -32.85 15.78
CA PRO A 140 35.80 -34.29 15.37
C PRO A 140 34.41 -34.96 15.17
N GLY A 141 34.21 -36.26 14.89
CA GLY A 141 35.08 -37.42 14.59
C GLY A 141 34.25 -38.72 14.47
N GLY A 142 34.80 -39.81 13.90
CA GLY A 142 34.14 -41.13 13.73
C GLY A 142 34.82 -42.01 12.66
N PRO A 143 35.11 -43.31 12.88
CA PRO A 143 36.14 -44.02 12.12
C PRO A 143 35.70 -44.92 10.94
N ALA A 144 36.71 -45.33 10.19
CA ALA A 144 36.75 -46.01 8.90
C ALA A 144 36.38 -47.51 8.85
N GLY A 145 36.36 -48.05 7.62
CA GLY A 145 36.51 -49.47 7.28
C GLY A 145 37.26 -49.66 5.95
N ASP A 146 38.47 -50.23 6.06
CA ASP A 146 39.36 -50.97 5.13
C ASP A 146 39.02 -51.10 3.62
N LEU A 147 39.89 -50.65 2.67
CA LEU A 147 41.06 -51.32 2.00
C LEU A 147 40.69 -52.18 0.74
N PRO A 148 41.61 -52.47 -0.23
CA PRO A 148 42.84 -51.77 -0.67
C PRO A 148 43.05 -51.69 -2.24
N ASP A 149 44.22 -51.15 -2.60
CA ASP A 149 44.91 -51.00 -3.91
C ASP A 149 44.76 -52.06 -5.04
N ALA A 150 44.96 -51.58 -6.28
CA ALA A 150 45.95 -52.14 -7.24
C ALA A 150 46.31 -51.14 -8.38
N ALA A 151 47.52 -51.25 -8.95
CA ALA A 151 48.16 -50.21 -9.76
C ALA A 151 48.20 -50.45 -11.30
N HIS A 152 48.71 -49.44 -12.03
CA HIS A 152 48.97 -49.41 -13.48
C HIS A 152 49.82 -50.59 -14.03
N PRO A 153 49.80 -50.82 -15.35
CA PRO A 153 50.93 -50.35 -16.16
C PRO A 153 50.56 -49.67 -17.50
N GLY A 154 51.55 -48.99 -18.09
CA GLY A 154 51.49 -48.35 -19.40
C GLY A 154 52.08 -49.21 -20.54
N PRO A 155 52.75 -48.60 -21.54
CA PRO A 155 52.22 -48.62 -22.91
C PRO A 155 53.03 -49.47 -23.89
N GLN A 156 52.42 -49.81 -25.04
CA GLN A 156 53.13 -50.32 -26.22
C GLN A 156 52.77 -49.50 -27.47
N ARG A 157 53.80 -49.13 -28.24
CA ARG A 157 53.69 -48.49 -29.56
C ARG A 157 53.86 -49.55 -30.64
N LEU A 158 53.01 -49.51 -31.67
CA LEU A 158 53.24 -50.18 -32.95
C LEU A 158 52.86 -49.22 -34.07
N LEU A 159 53.81 -49.00 -35.00
CA LEU A 159 53.62 -48.30 -36.26
C LEU A 159 53.57 -49.32 -37.39
N PRO A 160 52.73 -49.10 -38.41
CA PRO A 160 53.14 -49.43 -39.77
C PRO A 160 52.96 -48.28 -40.76
N LEU A 161 53.62 -48.45 -41.91
CA LEU A 161 53.81 -47.48 -42.99
C LEU A 161 52.51 -47.15 -43.74
N LEU A 162 52.37 -45.90 -44.19
CA LEU A 162 51.30 -45.45 -45.08
C LEU A 162 51.80 -45.35 -46.53
N ASN A 163 51.22 -46.17 -47.41
CA ASN A 163 51.11 -45.85 -48.85
C ASN A 163 49.71 -45.30 -49.10
N GLY A 164 49.60 -44.26 -49.93
CA GLY A 164 48.47 -43.35 -49.90
C GLY A 164 47.27 -43.70 -50.77
N THR A 165 46.11 -43.14 -50.40
CA THR A 165 45.06 -42.65 -51.31
C THR A 165 44.14 -41.69 -50.52
N PRO A 166 43.71 -40.53 -51.06
CA PRO A 166 43.03 -39.50 -50.28
C PRO A 166 41.51 -39.73 -50.17
N LEU A 167 41.08 -40.48 -49.16
CA LEU A 167 39.67 -40.55 -48.78
C LEU A 167 39.24 -39.25 -48.08
N HIS A 168 38.20 -38.61 -48.62
CA HIS A 168 37.75 -37.30 -48.20
C HIS A 168 37.17 -37.33 -46.78
N CYS A 169 37.88 -36.69 -45.83
CA CYS A 169 37.40 -36.53 -44.47
C CYS A 169 36.25 -35.51 -44.44
N HIS A 170 35.01 -35.97 -44.56
CA HIS A 170 33.84 -35.16 -44.21
C HIS A 170 33.89 -34.84 -42.71
N ARG A 171 34.42 -33.66 -42.38
CA ARG A 171 34.14 -33.00 -41.11
C ARG A 171 32.63 -32.80 -40.99
N ARG A 172 31.94 -33.76 -40.38
CA ARG A 172 30.64 -33.53 -39.75
C ARG A 172 30.87 -32.59 -38.57
N THR A 173 30.98 -31.30 -38.87
CA THR A 173 30.77 -30.25 -37.88
C THR A 173 29.32 -30.40 -37.45
N ALA A 174 29.10 -31.13 -36.36
CA ALA A 174 27.81 -31.15 -35.70
C ALA A 174 27.59 -29.73 -35.19
N LEU A 175 26.87 -28.93 -35.98
CA LEU A 175 26.22 -27.72 -35.51
C LEU A 175 25.21 -28.18 -34.46
N VAL A 176 25.68 -28.26 -33.21
CA VAL A 176 24.80 -28.19 -32.05
C VAL A 176 24.16 -26.81 -32.16
N SER A 177 22.99 -26.76 -32.78
CA SER A 177 22.12 -25.60 -32.67
C SER A 177 21.88 -25.39 -31.19
N LEU A 178 22.57 -24.39 -30.65
CA LEU A 178 22.26 -23.77 -29.38
C LEU A 178 20.92 -23.04 -29.55
N ALA A 179 19.85 -23.82 -29.71
CA ALA A 179 18.51 -23.38 -29.38
C ALA A 179 18.61 -22.85 -27.96
N ALA A 180 18.44 -21.52 -27.82
CA ALA A 180 18.68 -20.84 -26.57
C ALA A 180 17.80 -21.52 -25.52
N SER A 181 18.44 -22.21 -24.56
CA SER A 181 17.69 -22.96 -23.55
C SER A 181 16.65 -22.03 -22.91
N PRO A 182 15.44 -22.50 -22.60
CA PRO A 182 14.43 -21.66 -21.94
C PRO A 182 14.99 -20.92 -20.71
N TRP A 183 15.95 -21.54 -20.00
CA TRP A 183 16.73 -20.91 -18.94
C TRP A 183 17.53 -19.68 -19.36
N LEU A 184 18.20 -19.74 -20.51
CA LEU A 184 19.02 -18.65 -21.07
C LEU A 184 18.13 -17.50 -21.55
N ALA A 185 17.04 -17.79 -22.29
CA ALA A 185 16.06 -16.79 -22.71
C ALA A 185 15.47 -16.06 -21.49
N ARG A 186 15.07 -16.82 -20.46
CA ARG A 186 14.52 -16.32 -19.20
C ARG A 186 15.53 -15.47 -18.40
N ALA A 187 16.80 -15.85 -18.38
CA ALA A 187 17.87 -15.06 -17.76
C ALA A 187 18.12 -13.75 -18.52
N GLN A 188 18.09 -13.77 -19.85
CA GLN A 188 18.18 -12.57 -20.69
C GLN A 188 17.00 -11.62 -20.46
N SER A 189 15.77 -12.12 -20.40
CA SER A 189 14.58 -11.32 -20.07
C SER A 189 14.69 -10.69 -18.68
N ALA A 190 15.05 -11.48 -17.65
CA ALA A 190 15.23 -10.96 -16.29
C ALA A 190 16.32 -9.87 -16.22
N HIS A 191 17.45 -10.08 -16.90
CA HIS A 191 18.53 -9.08 -16.94
C HIS A 191 18.16 -7.82 -17.74
N ALA A 192 17.31 -7.93 -18.78
CA ALA A 192 16.77 -6.76 -19.47
C ALA A 192 15.85 -5.92 -18.56
N VAL A 193 14.98 -6.58 -17.78
CA VAL A 193 14.11 -5.92 -16.79
C VAL A 193 14.94 -5.28 -15.68
N ASP A 194 15.97 -5.96 -15.18
CA ASP A 194 16.88 -5.45 -14.16
C ASP A 194 17.55 -4.13 -14.59
N ARG A 195 18.13 -4.08 -15.80
CA ARG A 195 18.69 -2.83 -16.35
C ARG A 195 17.63 -1.75 -16.52
N ALA A 196 16.45 -2.10 -17.04
CA ALA A 196 15.37 -1.13 -17.27
C ALA A 196 14.86 -0.49 -15.97
N LEU A 197 14.83 -1.23 -14.86
CA LEU A 197 14.45 -0.70 -13.55
C LEU A 197 15.59 0.08 -12.87
N ALA A 198 16.84 -0.35 -13.04
CA ALA A 198 18.00 0.45 -12.63
C ALA A 198 18.04 1.79 -13.36
N ASP A 199 17.76 1.80 -14.67
CA ASP A 199 17.62 3.01 -15.47
C ASP A 199 16.41 3.86 -15.07
N LEU A 200 15.26 3.24 -14.74
CA LEU A 200 14.09 3.95 -14.22
C LEU A 200 14.40 4.75 -12.94
N VAL A 201 15.28 4.25 -12.07
CA VAL A 201 15.70 4.96 -10.85
C VAL A 201 16.88 5.91 -11.08
N ARG A 202 17.77 5.62 -12.03
CA ARG A 202 18.95 6.45 -12.32
C ARG A 202 18.62 7.65 -13.22
N GLN A 203 17.74 7.46 -14.18
CA GLN A 203 17.32 8.48 -15.16
C GLN A 203 16.01 9.14 -14.75
N GLY A 204 15.13 8.39 -14.07
CA GLY A 204 13.96 8.96 -13.41
C GLY A 204 14.34 9.63 -12.09
N PRO A 205 13.64 10.69 -11.68
CA PRO A 205 13.78 11.33 -10.37
C PRO A 205 13.14 10.47 -9.27
N LEU A 206 13.67 9.27 -9.02
CA LEU A 206 13.21 8.34 -7.98
C LEU A 206 14.29 8.16 -6.90
N ALA A 207 13.89 8.14 -5.63
CA ALA A 207 14.85 7.94 -4.53
C ALA A 207 15.38 6.49 -4.50
N GLY A 208 14.48 5.53 -4.72
CA GLY A 208 14.75 4.11 -4.73
C GLY A 208 13.49 3.30 -5.04
N LEU A 209 13.68 2.03 -5.40
CA LEU A 209 12.65 1.09 -5.79
C LEU A 209 12.99 -0.31 -5.28
N ALA A 210 12.02 -0.99 -4.65
CA ALA A 210 12.04 -2.43 -4.45
C ALA A 210 10.85 -3.07 -5.18
N VAL A 211 11.06 -4.23 -5.81
CA VAL A 211 10.00 -4.97 -6.54
C VAL A 211 10.17 -6.48 -6.38
N ARG A 212 9.04 -7.20 -6.34
CA ARG A 212 8.97 -8.66 -6.30
C ARG A 212 7.82 -9.16 -7.18
N LEU A 213 8.12 -10.07 -8.10
CA LEU A 213 7.13 -10.78 -8.93
C LEU A 213 7.16 -12.28 -8.64
N ARG A 214 6.00 -12.86 -8.35
CA ARG A 214 5.79 -14.33 -8.29
C ARG A 214 4.76 -14.79 -9.33
N GLN A 215 4.90 -16.04 -9.75
CA GLN A 215 3.93 -16.76 -10.58
C GLN A 215 3.88 -18.21 -10.12
N GLY A 216 2.69 -18.74 -9.81
CA GLY A 216 2.54 -20.07 -9.20
C GLY A 216 3.31 -20.25 -7.89
N GLY A 217 3.45 -19.18 -7.08
CA GLY A 217 4.28 -19.17 -5.87
C GLY A 217 5.80 -19.08 -6.12
N THR A 218 6.29 -19.47 -7.30
CA THR A 218 7.70 -19.34 -7.69
C THR A 218 8.10 -17.87 -7.82
N LEU A 219 9.25 -17.49 -7.24
CA LEU A 219 9.85 -16.17 -7.46
C LEU A 219 10.30 -16.06 -8.92
N ARG A 220 9.73 -15.08 -9.65
CA ARG A 220 10.06 -14.82 -11.05
C ARG A 220 11.08 -13.70 -11.20
N PHE A 221 10.97 -12.68 -10.37
CA PHE A 221 11.86 -11.53 -10.35
C PHE A 221 11.88 -10.89 -8.96
N GLU A 222 13.03 -10.39 -8.56
CA GLU A 222 13.23 -9.56 -7.38
C GLU A 222 14.35 -8.56 -7.69
N GLY A 223 14.13 -7.28 -7.37
CA GLY A 223 15.09 -6.21 -7.66
C GLY A 223 15.04 -5.09 -6.63
N GLN A 224 16.19 -4.46 -6.40
CA GLN A 224 16.37 -3.32 -5.50
C GLN A 224 17.28 -2.29 -6.16
N TYR A 225 16.83 -1.05 -6.21
CA TYR A 225 17.48 0.03 -6.95
C TYR A 225 17.47 1.32 -6.13
N GLY A 226 18.50 2.15 -6.30
CA GLY A 226 18.65 3.42 -5.57
C GLY A 226 18.82 3.24 -4.06
N LEU A 227 18.30 4.21 -3.31
CA LEU A 227 18.61 4.41 -1.89
C LEU A 227 17.34 4.40 -1.04
N ARG A 228 17.38 3.67 0.08
CA ARG A 228 16.32 3.71 1.11
C ARG A 228 16.42 4.94 2.01
N ARG A 229 17.60 5.56 2.09
CA ARG A 229 17.86 6.85 2.75
C ARG A 229 18.86 7.67 1.93
N LEU A 230 18.54 8.94 1.71
CA LEU A 230 19.32 9.89 0.91
C LEU A 230 20.20 10.82 1.77
N HIS A 231 19.73 11.19 2.96
CA HIS A 231 20.36 12.18 3.85
C HIS A 231 20.99 11.49 5.06
N ASP A 232 21.84 12.25 5.76
CA ASP A 232 22.64 11.89 6.96
C ASP A 232 23.66 10.78 6.71
N GLU A 233 23.21 9.65 6.17
CA GLU A 233 24.05 8.58 5.65
C GLU A 233 23.33 7.88 4.50
N ALA A 234 23.89 7.95 3.28
CA ALA A 234 23.28 7.31 2.11
C ALA A 234 23.21 5.80 2.30
N ARG A 235 22.00 5.23 2.33
CA ARG A 235 21.77 3.79 2.53
C ARG A 235 21.16 3.14 1.28
N PRO A 236 21.78 2.09 0.70
CA PRO A 236 21.22 1.41 -0.47
C PRO A 236 19.88 0.76 -0.15
N MET A 237 19.06 0.61 -1.18
CA MET A 237 17.84 -0.20 -1.09
C MET A 237 18.19 -1.67 -0.80
N VAL A 238 17.37 -2.35 0.01
CA VAL A 238 17.58 -3.75 0.43
C VAL A 238 16.27 -4.53 0.31
N ALA A 239 16.34 -5.84 0.04
CA ALA A 239 15.17 -6.66 -0.30
C ALA A 239 14.09 -6.71 0.80
N ASP A 240 14.52 -6.55 2.05
CA ASP A 240 13.69 -6.55 3.25
C ASP A 240 13.57 -5.14 3.89
N ALA A 241 13.76 -4.09 3.09
CA ALA A 241 13.51 -2.71 3.48
C ALA A 241 12.06 -2.54 3.94
N VAL A 242 11.87 -1.80 5.03
CA VAL A 242 10.57 -1.59 5.66
C VAL A 242 10.00 -0.26 5.19
N PHE A 243 8.87 -0.29 4.49
CA PHE A 243 8.20 0.90 3.97
C PHE A 243 6.93 1.15 4.77
N ARG A 244 6.59 2.42 4.99
CA ARG A 244 5.21 2.78 5.36
C ARG A 244 4.34 2.70 4.12
N ILE A 245 3.62 1.60 3.93
CA ILE A 245 3.03 1.15 2.64
C ILE A 245 1.81 1.94 2.14
N ALA A 246 1.55 3.13 2.71
CA ALA A 246 0.37 3.95 2.45
C ALA A 246 -0.93 3.10 2.35
N SER A 247 -1.78 3.38 1.37
CA SER A 247 -3.13 2.80 1.28
C SER A 247 -3.20 1.28 1.12
N VAL A 248 -2.08 0.57 0.84
CA VAL A 248 -2.04 -0.91 0.93
C VAL A 248 -2.43 -1.40 2.35
N THR A 249 -2.25 -0.56 3.37
CA THR A 249 -2.75 -0.79 4.74
C THR A 249 -4.25 -1.13 4.79
N LYS A 250 -5.08 -0.52 3.93
CA LYS A 250 -6.53 -0.70 3.92
C LYS A 250 -6.95 -2.15 3.69
N LEU A 251 -6.23 -2.87 2.83
CA LEU A 251 -6.45 -4.28 2.53
C LEU A 251 -6.23 -5.17 3.77
N ALA A 252 -5.20 -4.89 4.57
CA ALA A 252 -4.96 -5.59 5.82
C ALA A 252 -6.10 -5.30 6.84
N VAL A 253 -6.46 -4.03 7.02
CA VAL A 253 -7.56 -3.63 7.92
C VAL A 253 -8.89 -4.25 7.50
N ALA A 254 -9.14 -4.37 6.19
CA ALA A 254 -10.34 -5.01 5.65
C ALA A 254 -10.41 -6.51 5.99
N LEU A 255 -9.30 -7.25 5.86
CA LEU A 255 -9.25 -8.66 6.23
C LEU A 255 -9.54 -8.86 7.73
N ALA A 256 -8.93 -8.06 8.61
CA ALA A 256 -9.21 -8.11 10.05
C ALA A 256 -10.67 -7.73 10.39
N ALA A 257 -11.20 -6.68 9.77
CA ALA A 257 -12.61 -6.29 9.91
C ALA A 257 -13.58 -7.41 9.46
N LEU A 258 -13.23 -8.16 8.42
CA LEU A 258 -14.02 -9.31 7.98
C LEU A 258 -13.94 -10.47 8.96
N ARG A 259 -12.79 -10.76 9.59
CA ARG A 259 -12.73 -11.77 10.67
C ARG A 259 -13.61 -11.37 11.86
N LEU A 260 -13.64 -10.08 12.23
CA LEU A 260 -14.56 -9.56 13.24
C LEU A 260 -16.03 -9.66 12.83
N HIS A 261 -16.34 -9.54 11.52
CA HIS A 261 -17.67 -9.83 11.00
C HIS A 261 -18.03 -11.32 11.15
N GLU A 262 -17.12 -12.24 10.82
CA GLU A 262 -17.35 -13.69 10.99
C GLU A 262 -17.54 -14.09 12.45
N ALA A 263 -16.78 -13.46 13.36
CA ALA A 263 -16.94 -13.61 14.81
C ALA A 263 -18.18 -12.91 15.39
N GLY A 264 -19.01 -12.25 14.57
CA GLY A 264 -20.20 -11.52 15.01
C GLY A 264 -19.89 -10.26 15.84
N ARG A 265 -18.62 -9.83 15.89
CA ARG A 265 -18.13 -8.70 16.69
C ARG A 265 -18.37 -7.36 15.99
N LEU A 266 -18.20 -7.32 14.66
CA LEU A 266 -18.49 -6.16 13.82
C LEU A 266 -19.27 -6.58 12.55
N PRO A 267 -20.61 -6.79 12.63
CA PRO A 267 -21.40 -7.20 11.48
C PRO A 267 -21.37 -6.16 10.35
N LEU A 268 -21.21 -6.60 9.09
CA LEU A 268 -21.13 -5.70 7.92
C LEU A 268 -22.31 -4.74 7.74
N GLU A 269 -23.48 -5.10 8.26
CA GLU A 269 -24.72 -4.31 8.21
C GLU A 269 -25.03 -3.53 9.50
N ALA A 270 -24.14 -3.57 10.49
CA ALA A 270 -24.33 -2.89 11.77
C ALA A 270 -24.48 -1.37 11.59
N ASP A 271 -25.39 -0.77 12.34
CA ASP A 271 -25.60 0.68 12.34
C ASP A 271 -24.50 1.38 13.15
N LEU A 272 -23.53 1.98 12.46
CA LEU A 272 -22.42 2.69 13.09
C LEU A 272 -22.84 3.96 13.84
N GLY A 273 -24.08 4.43 13.70
CA GLY A 273 -24.59 5.48 14.58
C GLY A 273 -24.89 5.01 16.01
N ARG A 274 -25.14 3.71 16.20
CA ARG A 274 -25.27 3.13 17.56
C ARG A 274 -23.91 2.91 18.23
N LEU A 275 -22.86 2.70 17.43
CA LEU A 275 -21.51 2.42 17.91
C LEU A 275 -20.66 3.68 18.07
N LEU A 276 -20.73 4.61 17.11
CA LEU A 276 -19.85 5.79 17.00
C LEU A 276 -20.62 7.13 16.90
N GLY A 277 -21.96 7.13 16.95
CA GLY A 277 -22.76 8.34 16.67
C GLY A 277 -22.78 8.76 15.19
N LEU A 278 -22.14 8.00 14.30
CA LEU A 278 -21.99 8.31 12.88
C LEU A 278 -23.33 8.42 12.12
N ARG A 279 -23.61 9.62 11.58
CA ARG A 279 -24.82 9.95 10.82
C ARG A 279 -24.49 10.90 9.67
N HIS A 280 -25.08 10.63 8.50
CA HIS A 280 -25.02 11.55 7.37
C HIS A 280 -25.97 12.74 7.63
N PRO A 281 -25.51 14.01 7.60
CA PRO A 281 -26.34 15.15 8.00
C PRO A 281 -27.56 15.35 7.09
N GLN A 282 -27.41 15.13 5.77
CA GLN A 282 -28.52 15.20 4.81
C GLN A 282 -29.39 13.94 4.74
N HIS A 283 -28.93 12.81 5.29
CA HIS A 283 -29.62 11.50 5.22
C HIS A 283 -29.70 10.82 6.59
N PRO A 284 -30.13 11.50 7.67
CA PRO A 284 -29.93 11.05 9.06
C PRO A 284 -30.74 9.80 9.44
N ARG A 285 -31.72 9.41 8.63
CA ARG A 285 -32.50 8.16 8.80
C ARG A 285 -31.83 6.94 8.16
N GLN A 286 -30.81 7.14 7.31
CA GLN A 286 -30.09 6.05 6.66
C GLN A 286 -28.89 5.63 7.51
N ARG A 287 -28.74 4.32 7.74
CA ARG A 287 -27.61 3.78 8.49
C ARG A 287 -26.33 3.84 7.65
N ILE A 288 -25.22 4.24 8.28
CA ILE A 288 -23.88 4.00 7.74
C ILE A 288 -23.37 2.71 8.40
N THR A 289 -22.78 1.81 7.61
CA THR A 289 -22.39 0.47 8.03
C THR A 289 -20.91 0.20 7.76
N PRO A 290 -20.30 -0.83 8.38
CA PRO A 290 -18.94 -1.24 8.04
C PRO A 290 -18.78 -1.57 6.55
N ARG A 291 -19.82 -2.15 5.90
CA ARG A 291 -19.82 -2.34 4.44
C ARG A 291 -19.61 -1.01 3.72
N HIS A 292 -20.39 0.03 4.02
CA HIS A 292 -20.25 1.34 3.38
C HIS A 292 -18.87 1.99 3.56
N LEU A 293 -18.17 1.71 4.68
CA LEU A 293 -16.80 2.18 4.89
C LEU A 293 -15.80 1.39 4.03
N LEU A 294 -15.90 0.06 4.03
CA LEU A 294 -15.07 -0.84 3.22
C LEU A 294 -15.25 -0.61 1.71
N THR A 295 -16.46 -0.26 1.26
CA THR A 295 -16.78 -0.01 -0.15
C THR A 295 -16.60 1.44 -0.58
N HIS A 296 -16.18 2.35 0.31
CA HIS A 296 -16.11 3.80 0.06
C HIS A 296 -17.44 4.39 -0.47
N THR A 297 -18.59 3.90 0.01
CA THR A 297 -19.93 4.40 -0.36
C THR A 297 -20.69 5.03 0.81
N SER A 298 -20.02 5.39 1.90
CA SER A 298 -20.63 5.97 3.11
C SER A 298 -21.22 7.37 2.96
N GLY A 299 -20.97 8.05 1.83
CA GLY A 299 -21.26 9.47 1.65
C GLY A 299 -20.21 10.39 2.27
N LEU A 300 -19.17 9.85 2.92
CA LEU A 300 -18.01 10.63 3.36
C LEU A 300 -17.15 11.07 2.17
N ARG A 301 -16.47 12.19 2.33
CA ARG A 301 -15.44 12.73 1.45
C ARG A 301 -14.21 13.09 2.26
N ASP A 302 -13.03 12.90 1.67
CA ASP A 302 -11.82 13.49 2.23
C ASP A 302 -11.79 14.99 1.88
N ALA A 303 -11.99 15.84 2.89
CA ALA A 303 -11.47 17.20 2.84
C ALA A 303 -9.92 17.17 2.85
N ALA A 304 -9.28 18.23 2.34
CA ALA A 304 -7.81 18.31 2.19
C ALA A 304 -7.01 18.41 3.51
N ASP A 305 -7.66 18.13 4.64
CA ASP A 305 -7.14 18.30 5.99
C ASP A 305 -6.41 17.06 6.51
N LEU A 306 -5.41 17.31 7.37
CA LEU A 306 -4.68 16.29 8.10
C LEU A 306 -5.61 15.31 8.83
N PRO A 307 -5.22 14.03 9.02
CA PRO A 307 -6.02 13.07 9.77
C PRO A 307 -6.30 13.58 11.19
N PRO A 308 -7.53 13.39 11.72
CA PRO A 308 -7.89 13.85 13.06
C PRO A 308 -6.98 13.19 14.10
N ARG A 309 -6.56 13.92 15.13
CA ARG A 309 -5.59 13.47 16.14
C ARG A 309 -6.24 12.96 17.42
N SER A 310 -7.55 13.19 17.59
CA SER A 310 -8.32 12.83 18.79
C SER A 310 -9.79 12.56 18.46
N GLY A 311 -10.54 11.96 19.39
CA GLY A 311 -11.98 11.80 19.28
C GLY A 311 -12.76 13.12 19.30
N ALA A 312 -12.18 14.20 19.85
CA ALA A 312 -12.77 15.54 19.75
C ALA A 312 -12.65 16.11 18.33
N GLU A 313 -11.47 16.04 17.74
CA GLU A 313 -11.20 16.50 16.37
C GLU A 313 -11.96 15.65 15.32
N LEU A 314 -12.07 14.34 15.54
CA LEU A 314 -12.90 13.47 14.70
C LEU A 314 -14.38 13.90 14.74
N ARG A 315 -14.93 14.18 15.93
CA ARG A 315 -16.31 14.67 16.07
C ARG A 315 -16.50 16.04 15.41
N GLN A 316 -15.54 16.94 15.53
CA GLN A 316 -15.57 18.24 14.83
C GLN A 316 -15.58 18.05 13.31
N ARG A 317 -14.70 17.20 12.77
CA ARG A 317 -14.63 16.91 11.33
C ARG A 317 -15.92 16.25 10.81
N LEU A 318 -16.54 15.36 11.58
CA LEU A 318 -17.84 14.76 11.23
C LEU A 318 -19.02 15.75 11.29
N ALA A 319 -18.91 16.82 12.09
CA ALA A 319 -19.91 17.88 12.15
C ALA A 319 -19.81 18.89 10.98
N ASP A 320 -18.65 18.97 10.32
CA ASP A 320 -18.45 19.81 9.14
C ASP A 320 -19.21 19.25 7.91
N PRO A 321 -20.13 20.02 7.29
CA PRO A 321 -20.79 19.62 6.05
C PRO A 321 -19.83 19.29 4.90
N ALA A 322 -18.61 19.85 4.85
CA ALA A 322 -17.62 19.59 3.80
C ALA A 322 -17.09 18.15 3.81
N THR A 323 -17.15 17.46 4.96
CA THR A 323 -16.81 16.04 5.11
C THR A 323 -17.84 15.12 4.42
N TRP A 324 -18.97 15.65 3.96
CA TRP A 324 -20.09 14.87 3.43
C TRP A 324 -20.41 15.21 1.97
N GLY A 325 -20.77 14.19 1.20
CA GLY A 325 -21.36 14.33 -0.11
C GLY A 325 -22.86 14.59 -0.06
N SER A 326 -23.44 14.96 -1.21
CA SER A 326 -24.90 15.03 -1.37
C SER A 326 -25.57 13.64 -1.52
N PRO A 327 -24.97 12.64 -2.19
CA PRO A 327 -25.56 11.31 -2.32
C PRO A 327 -25.73 10.59 -0.99
N ALA A 328 -26.77 9.77 -0.89
CA ALA A 328 -27.02 8.94 0.29
C ALA A 328 -25.97 7.83 0.47
N PRO A 329 -25.78 7.31 1.71
CA PRO A 329 -24.97 6.12 1.94
C PRO A 329 -25.43 4.95 1.05
N GLY A 330 -24.46 4.30 0.39
CA GLY A 330 -24.66 3.25 -0.61
C GLY A 330 -24.81 3.76 -2.05
N ALA A 331 -25.14 5.03 -2.29
CA ALA A 331 -25.56 5.53 -3.60
C ALA A 331 -24.43 6.07 -4.51
N PHE A 332 -23.22 6.30 -3.98
CA PHE A 332 -22.11 6.89 -4.74
C PHE A 332 -20.76 6.45 -4.14
N PHE A 333 -19.81 6.06 -4.98
CA PHE A 333 -18.42 5.75 -4.55
C PHE A 333 -17.57 7.02 -4.48
N SER A 334 -16.89 7.24 -3.36
CA SER A 334 -15.91 8.31 -3.19
C SER A 334 -14.79 7.80 -2.27
N TYR A 335 -13.63 7.55 -2.86
CA TYR A 335 -12.47 7.04 -2.14
C TYR A 335 -12.09 8.00 -1.00
N CYS A 336 -12.02 7.48 0.22
CA CYS A 336 -12.00 8.29 1.44
C CYS A 336 -11.18 7.61 2.54
N ASN A 337 -10.11 8.26 2.97
CA ASN A 337 -9.25 7.83 4.08
C ASN A 337 -9.96 7.93 5.44
N LEU A 338 -10.81 8.95 5.64
CA LEU A 338 -11.59 9.09 6.88
C LEU A 338 -12.51 7.88 7.11
N ALA A 339 -13.01 7.24 6.04
CA ALA A 339 -13.79 6.02 6.13
C ALA A 339 -13.01 4.86 6.78
N PHE A 340 -11.69 4.76 6.55
CA PHE A 340 -10.84 3.76 7.20
C PHE A 340 -10.41 4.13 8.61
N VAL A 341 -10.26 5.43 8.92
CA VAL A 341 -10.15 5.91 10.31
C VAL A 341 -11.38 5.50 11.12
N LEU A 342 -12.58 5.69 10.57
CA LEU A 342 -13.83 5.26 11.20
C LEU A 342 -13.98 3.74 11.27
N LEU A 343 -13.49 2.99 10.28
CA LEU A 343 -13.50 1.52 10.32
C LEU A 343 -12.62 1.01 11.46
N GLY A 344 -11.38 1.51 11.57
CA GLY A 344 -10.50 1.19 12.69
C GLY A 344 -11.13 1.58 14.03
N THR A 345 -11.72 2.76 14.12
CA THR A 345 -12.43 3.24 15.33
C THR A 345 -13.62 2.34 15.68
N ALA A 346 -14.37 1.84 14.69
CA ALA A 346 -15.45 0.87 14.89
C ALA A 346 -14.93 -0.51 15.34
N MET A 347 -13.78 -0.96 14.83
CA MET A 347 -13.13 -2.21 15.25
C MET A 347 -12.69 -2.14 16.72
N GLU A 348 -12.09 -1.02 17.13
CA GLU A 348 -11.74 -0.77 18.53
C GLU A 348 -12.99 -0.67 19.42
N ALA A 349 -13.98 0.15 19.06
CA ALA A 349 -15.21 0.31 19.84
C ALA A 349 -16.00 -0.99 19.98
N ALA A 350 -15.96 -1.88 18.98
CA ALA A 350 -16.59 -3.18 19.04
C ALA A 350 -15.87 -4.15 19.99
N THR A 351 -14.55 -4.06 20.12
CA THR A 351 -13.69 -5.06 20.79
C THR A 351 -13.16 -4.63 22.16
N GLY A 352 -13.05 -3.32 22.40
CA GLY A 352 -12.33 -2.75 23.55
C GLY A 352 -10.80 -2.81 23.42
N GLN A 353 -10.27 -3.33 22.31
CA GLN A 353 -8.83 -3.42 22.05
C GLN A 353 -8.33 -2.22 21.24
N ARG A 354 -7.06 -1.85 21.43
CA ARG A 354 -6.35 -0.94 20.50
C ARG A 354 -6.20 -1.60 19.14
N LEU A 355 -6.28 -0.82 18.07
CA LEU A 355 -6.21 -1.33 16.69
C LEU A 355 -4.90 -2.09 16.39
N ASP A 356 -3.77 -1.70 16.97
CA ASP A 356 -2.48 -2.34 16.73
C ASP A 356 -2.38 -3.73 17.36
N ALA A 357 -2.77 -3.86 18.63
CA ALA A 357 -2.91 -5.15 19.29
C ALA A 357 -3.94 -6.06 18.57
N LEU A 358 -5.09 -5.49 18.20
CA LEU A 358 -6.15 -6.19 17.48
C LEU A 358 -5.69 -6.70 16.12
N MET A 359 -4.97 -5.87 15.34
CA MET A 359 -4.42 -6.27 14.05
C MET A 359 -3.31 -7.32 14.19
N HIS A 360 -2.56 -7.29 15.30
CA HIS A 360 -1.58 -8.33 15.61
C HIS A 360 -2.25 -9.70 15.84
N GLU A 361 -3.16 -9.78 16.82
CA GLU A 361 -3.91 -11.01 17.17
C GLU A 361 -4.76 -11.53 15.98
N TRP A 362 -5.45 -10.63 15.26
CA TRP A 362 -6.43 -11.02 14.25
C TRP A 362 -5.87 -11.15 12.83
N LEU A 363 -4.65 -10.70 12.54
CA LEU A 363 -4.09 -10.81 11.19
C LEU A 363 -2.60 -11.11 11.17
N PHE A 364 -1.77 -10.36 11.89
CA PHE A 364 -0.33 -10.45 11.71
C PHE A 364 0.23 -11.76 12.27
N GLU A 365 -0.09 -12.12 13.52
CA GLU A 365 0.33 -13.40 14.12
C GLU A 365 -0.20 -14.62 13.33
N PRO A 366 -1.50 -14.71 12.96
CA PRO A 366 -2.01 -15.81 12.11
C PRO A 366 -1.35 -15.97 10.75
N LEU A 367 -0.79 -14.89 10.18
CA LEU A 367 -0.06 -14.91 8.91
C LEU A 367 1.47 -14.97 9.09
N GLY A 368 1.96 -15.06 10.33
CA GLY A 368 3.38 -15.01 10.65
C GLY A 368 4.06 -13.70 10.21
N MET A 369 3.31 -12.59 10.17
CA MET A 369 3.77 -11.29 9.72
C MET A 369 4.43 -10.47 10.84
N ASP A 370 5.59 -9.89 10.54
CA ASP A 370 6.36 -9.04 11.44
C ASP A 370 6.30 -7.58 10.96
N VAL A 371 5.18 -6.93 11.26
CA VAL A 371 4.79 -5.61 10.75
C VAL A 371 4.19 -4.75 11.86
N GLN A 372 4.29 -3.42 11.75
CA GLN A 372 3.88 -2.49 12.82
C GLN A 372 3.05 -1.31 12.30
N LEU A 373 1.95 -0.98 12.99
CA LEU A 373 1.17 0.24 12.74
C LEU A 373 1.80 1.45 13.47
N ASP A 374 2.11 1.29 14.76
CA ASP A 374 2.86 2.28 15.53
C ASP A 374 4.37 2.13 15.26
N PRO A 375 5.07 3.18 14.77
CA PRO A 375 6.52 3.09 14.53
C PRO A 375 7.33 2.85 15.81
N ALA A 376 6.82 3.22 16.99
CA ALA A 376 7.49 2.96 18.26
C ALA A 376 7.58 1.46 18.61
N ALA A 377 6.70 0.64 18.03
CA ALA A 377 6.72 -0.82 18.20
C ALA A 377 7.74 -1.53 17.27
N LEU A 378 8.41 -0.81 16.36
CA LEU A 378 9.47 -1.41 15.53
C LEU A 378 10.69 -1.76 16.39
N ARG A 379 11.15 -3.00 16.26
CA ARG A 379 12.43 -3.44 16.84
C ARG A 379 13.62 -2.71 16.20
N PRO A 380 14.77 -2.60 16.88
CA PRO A 380 15.97 -1.95 16.34
C PRO A 380 16.40 -2.47 14.95
N ASP A 381 16.32 -3.79 14.70
CA ASP A 381 16.66 -4.38 13.39
C ASP A 381 15.70 -3.95 12.27
N GLN A 382 14.43 -3.70 12.59
CA GLN A 382 13.45 -3.19 11.64
C GLN A 382 13.71 -1.70 11.37
N ARG A 383 13.99 -0.91 12.42
CA ARG A 383 14.26 0.55 12.30
C ARG A 383 15.46 0.84 11.39
N GLN A 384 16.52 0.05 11.46
CA GLN A 384 17.70 0.16 10.57
C GLN A 384 17.40 -0.10 9.08
N ARG A 385 16.32 -0.81 8.79
CA ARG A 385 15.84 -1.15 7.43
C ARG A 385 14.69 -0.26 6.97
N VAL A 386 14.19 0.66 7.80
CA VAL A 386 13.15 1.60 7.39
C VAL A 386 13.65 2.49 6.25
N ALA A 387 12.90 2.48 5.16
CA ALA A 387 13.05 3.40 4.04
C ALA A 387 12.33 4.71 4.35
N THR A 388 13.08 5.81 4.29
CA THR A 388 12.52 7.16 4.41
C THR A 388 11.73 7.49 3.16
N LEU A 389 10.58 8.12 3.34
CA LEU A 389 9.71 8.56 2.24
C LEU A 389 10.05 9.99 1.85
N TYR A 390 10.24 10.24 0.55
CA TYR A 390 10.71 11.51 0.02
C TYR A 390 9.80 12.08 -1.08
N ARG A 391 9.74 13.41 -1.19
CA ARG A 391 9.27 14.11 -2.41
C ARG A 391 10.42 14.93 -3.00
N HIS A 392 10.57 14.90 -4.32
CA HIS A 392 11.47 15.82 -5.02
C HIS A 392 10.69 17.07 -5.42
N ASP A 393 11.10 18.25 -4.97
CA ASP A 393 10.41 19.52 -5.25
C ASP A 393 10.80 20.17 -6.58
N GLY A 394 11.73 19.56 -7.31
CA GLY A 394 12.33 20.07 -8.55
C GLY A 394 13.79 20.51 -8.36
N MET A 395 14.18 20.85 -7.13
CA MET A 395 15.53 21.28 -6.76
C MET A 395 16.22 20.28 -5.81
N ALA A 396 15.47 19.72 -4.87
CA ALA A 396 16.01 18.83 -3.84
C ALA A 396 15.00 17.75 -3.43
N TRP A 397 15.55 16.68 -2.84
CA TRP A 397 14.76 15.70 -2.11
C TRP A 397 14.40 16.23 -0.72
N GLN A 398 13.11 16.28 -0.40
CA GLN A 398 12.61 16.57 0.93
C GLN A 398 12.09 15.29 1.58
N ALA A 399 12.56 14.99 2.79
CA ALA A 399 11.99 13.91 3.59
C ALA A 399 10.55 14.28 4.01
N GLN A 400 9.66 13.30 4.01
CA GLN A 400 8.22 13.49 4.26
C GLN A 400 7.69 12.61 5.39
N ALA A 401 8.24 11.40 5.55
CA ALA A 401 7.91 10.50 6.63
C ALA A 401 9.06 9.52 6.90
N ASP A 402 9.15 9.05 8.15
CA ASP A 402 10.05 7.97 8.55
C ASP A 402 11.54 8.26 8.24
N ALA A 403 11.92 9.53 8.43
CA ALA A 403 13.27 10.07 8.23
C ALA A 403 14.21 9.83 9.43
N GLU A 404 13.63 9.65 10.62
CA GLU A 404 14.35 9.59 11.88
C GLU A 404 15.54 8.60 11.87
N PRO A 405 16.64 8.92 12.57
CA PRO A 405 17.70 7.95 12.85
C PRO A 405 17.13 6.64 13.40
N ALA A 406 17.71 5.50 13.01
CA ALA A 406 17.17 4.17 13.39
C ALA A 406 17.23 3.89 14.90
N ASP A 407 18.10 4.63 15.59
CA ASP A 407 18.39 4.69 17.01
C ASP A 407 17.59 5.76 17.77
N ALA A 408 16.77 6.58 17.11
CA ALA A 408 15.93 7.57 17.77
C ALA A 408 14.87 6.92 18.70
N ASP A 409 14.67 7.53 19.88
CA ASP A 409 13.62 7.14 20.81
C ASP A 409 12.24 7.60 20.30
N LEU A 410 11.56 6.68 19.61
CA LEU A 410 10.23 6.92 19.05
C LEU A 410 9.16 6.85 20.14
N VAL A 411 8.45 7.97 20.35
CA VAL A 411 7.29 8.04 21.25
C VAL A 411 6.09 7.29 20.63
N PRO A 412 5.42 6.38 21.36
CA PRO A 412 4.22 5.71 20.87
C PRO A 412 3.11 6.70 20.47
N ARG A 413 2.53 6.48 19.29
CA ARG A 413 1.41 7.29 18.78
C ARG A 413 0.14 7.02 19.59
N ALA A 414 -0.10 5.77 19.99
CA ALA A 414 -1.12 5.41 20.96
C ALA A 414 -0.52 5.39 22.38
N GLY A 415 -0.22 6.58 22.91
CA GLY A 415 0.31 6.79 24.26
C GLY A 415 -0.72 6.58 25.39
N PRO A 416 -0.36 6.86 26.66
CA PRO A 416 -1.20 6.52 27.83
C PRO A 416 -2.60 7.16 27.88
N GLY A 417 -2.82 8.28 27.18
CA GLY A 417 -4.13 8.93 27.04
C GLY A 417 -4.99 8.41 25.89
N TYR A 418 -4.54 7.38 25.17
CA TYR A 418 -5.28 6.82 24.04
C TYR A 418 -6.45 5.95 24.50
N VAL A 419 -7.67 6.29 24.08
CA VAL A 419 -8.89 5.54 24.39
C VAL A 419 -9.36 4.80 23.13
N PRO A 420 -9.30 3.45 23.11
CA PRO A 420 -9.79 2.66 21.99
C PRO A 420 -11.26 2.96 21.66
N GLY A 421 -11.55 3.20 20.40
CA GLY A 421 -12.90 3.51 19.93
C GLY A 421 -13.25 5.00 19.91
N GLU A 422 -12.37 5.89 20.36
CA GLU A 422 -12.55 7.34 20.17
C GLU A 422 -12.02 7.84 18.82
N CYS A 423 -10.80 7.45 18.43
CA CYS A 423 -10.21 7.80 17.13
C CYS A 423 -8.97 6.94 16.80
N ALA A 424 -9.12 5.96 15.92
CA ALA A 424 -8.03 5.07 15.51
C ALA A 424 -6.95 5.71 14.62
N SER A 425 -7.05 7.00 14.32
CA SER A 425 -6.20 7.74 13.38
C SER A 425 -4.71 7.73 13.76
N ALA A 426 -4.39 7.74 15.06
CA ALA A 426 -3.01 7.67 15.55
C ALA A 426 -2.27 6.39 15.09
N LEU A 427 -3.00 5.28 14.98
CA LEU A 427 -2.51 3.99 14.49
C LEU A 427 -2.64 3.83 12.96
N GLY A 428 -3.26 4.80 12.28
CA GLY A 428 -3.24 4.93 10.83
C GLY A 428 -3.88 3.79 10.01
N PRO A 429 -5.10 3.30 10.31
CA PRO A 429 -5.79 2.26 9.51
C PRO A 429 -5.92 2.58 8.02
N GLN A 430 -5.86 3.86 7.64
CA GLN A 430 -5.91 4.33 6.26
C GLN A 430 -4.58 4.19 5.50
N GLY A 431 -3.43 4.13 6.20
CA GLY A 431 -2.11 4.20 5.55
C GLY A 431 -0.89 4.26 6.47
N GLY A 432 -0.94 3.59 7.62
CA GLY A 432 0.08 3.64 8.68
C GLY A 432 0.99 2.41 8.75
N LEU A 433 0.64 1.29 8.11
CA LEU A 433 1.35 0.02 8.29
C LEU A 433 2.77 0.10 7.73
N ARG A 434 3.72 -0.42 8.50
CA ARG A 434 5.11 -0.60 8.10
C ARG A 434 5.38 -2.07 7.84
N ALA A 435 5.73 -2.36 6.59
CA ALA A 435 5.96 -3.71 6.11
C ALA A 435 7.07 -3.70 5.04
N SER A 436 7.80 -4.80 4.93
CA SER A 436 8.68 -5.06 3.80
C SER A 436 7.95 -5.85 2.71
N LEU A 437 8.52 -5.91 1.50
CA LEU A 437 7.96 -6.75 0.42
C LEU A 437 7.85 -8.23 0.84
N PRO A 438 8.83 -8.85 1.54
CA PRO A 438 8.66 -10.16 2.18
C PRO A 438 7.42 -10.31 3.07
N GLU A 439 7.06 -9.29 3.84
CA GLU A 439 5.86 -9.33 4.69
C GLU A 439 4.57 -9.17 3.87
N LEU A 440 4.57 -8.28 2.88
CA LEU A 440 3.46 -8.14 1.93
C LEU A 440 3.23 -9.42 1.10
N ASP A 441 4.26 -10.22 0.85
CA ASP A 441 4.19 -11.49 0.15
C ASP A 441 3.37 -12.54 0.93
N LYS A 442 3.41 -12.51 2.28
CA LYS A 442 2.57 -13.35 3.14
C LYS A 442 1.09 -12.94 3.01
N LEU A 443 0.81 -11.64 3.02
CA LEU A 443 -0.54 -11.10 2.82
C LEU A 443 -1.09 -11.41 1.41
N ALA A 444 -0.24 -11.29 0.39
CA ALA A 444 -0.59 -11.62 -0.99
C ALA A 444 -0.74 -13.13 -1.21
N GLN A 445 0.05 -13.97 -0.53
CA GLN A 445 -0.15 -15.42 -0.50
C GLN A 445 -1.49 -15.78 0.12
N CYS A 446 -1.87 -15.16 1.25
CA CYS A 446 -3.19 -15.31 1.85
C CYS A 446 -4.30 -15.01 0.83
N LEU A 447 -4.24 -13.88 0.11
CA LEU A 447 -5.22 -13.57 -0.95
C LEU A 447 -5.21 -14.59 -2.10
N ARG A 448 -4.03 -15.02 -2.56
CA ARG A 448 -3.87 -16.01 -3.64
C ARG A 448 -4.43 -17.38 -3.26
N GLN A 449 -4.42 -17.70 -1.97
CA GLN A 449 -5.04 -18.90 -1.37
C GLN A 449 -6.49 -18.65 -0.92
N HIS A 450 -7.16 -17.60 -1.43
CA HIS A 450 -8.54 -17.24 -1.12
C HIS A 450 -8.82 -17.05 0.39
N ALA A 451 -7.83 -16.53 1.11
CA ALA A 451 -7.81 -16.40 2.57
C ALA A 451 -8.10 -17.70 3.33
N HIS A 452 -7.74 -18.85 2.75
CA HIS A 452 -7.94 -20.17 3.37
C HIS A 452 -7.30 -20.24 4.77
N GLY A 453 -8.09 -20.64 5.76
CA GLY A 453 -7.70 -20.69 7.17
C GLY A 453 -7.85 -19.35 7.93
N LEU A 454 -8.00 -18.22 7.22
CA LEU A 454 -8.19 -16.89 7.82
C LEU A 454 -9.66 -16.42 7.77
N LEU A 455 -10.34 -16.67 6.65
CA LEU A 455 -11.76 -16.35 6.40
C LEU A 455 -12.49 -17.58 5.83
N ARG A 456 -13.84 -17.64 5.99
CA ARG A 456 -14.64 -18.62 5.26
C ARG A 456 -14.67 -18.28 3.76
N PRO A 457 -14.75 -19.28 2.85
CA PRO A 457 -14.77 -19.04 1.40
C PRO A 457 -15.86 -18.05 0.93
N ALA A 458 -17.05 -18.07 1.54
CA ALA A 458 -18.13 -17.13 1.22
C ALA A 458 -17.79 -15.68 1.59
N THR A 459 -17.06 -15.46 2.69
CA THR A 459 -16.64 -14.11 3.12
C THR A 459 -15.45 -13.61 2.29
N PHE A 460 -14.55 -14.49 1.84
CA PHE A 460 -13.56 -14.12 0.83
C PHE A 460 -14.21 -13.78 -0.53
N ALA A 461 -15.22 -14.55 -0.95
CA ALA A 461 -15.97 -14.25 -2.17
C ALA A 461 -16.67 -12.88 -2.08
N GLU A 462 -17.24 -12.53 -0.93
CA GLU A 462 -17.77 -11.19 -0.68
C GLU A 462 -16.67 -10.10 -0.68
N LEU A 463 -15.46 -10.37 -0.16
CA LEU A 463 -14.33 -9.43 -0.27
C LEU A 463 -13.98 -9.13 -1.73
N ALA A 464 -13.86 -10.18 -2.55
CA ALA A 464 -13.42 -10.08 -3.95
C ALA A 464 -14.55 -9.75 -4.95
N ARG A 465 -15.83 -9.72 -4.52
CA ARG A 465 -16.96 -9.34 -5.37
C ARG A 465 -16.93 -7.84 -5.70
N ALA A 466 -17.36 -7.46 -6.90
CA ALA A 466 -17.63 -6.06 -7.20
C ALA A 466 -18.86 -5.59 -6.39
N HIS A 467 -18.64 -4.72 -5.40
CA HIS A 467 -19.72 -3.96 -4.76
C HIS A 467 -19.97 -2.66 -5.51
N TRP A 468 -18.91 -2.05 -6.04
CA TRP A 468 -18.98 -0.93 -6.97
C TRP A 468 -18.23 -1.22 -8.28
N GLN A 469 -18.73 -0.68 -9.39
CA GLN A 469 -18.10 -0.76 -10.71
C GLN A 469 -18.55 0.39 -11.63
N HIS A 470 -17.58 1.12 -12.20
CA HIS A 470 -17.80 2.17 -13.19
C HIS A 470 -17.85 1.59 -14.62
N PRO A 471 -18.65 2.13 -15.56
CA PRO A 471 -19.64 3.21 -15.39
C PRO A 471 -21.02 2.74 -14.91
N ALA A 472 -21.20 1.44 -14.63
CA ALA A 472 -22.49 0.86 -14.25
C ALA A 472 -23.08 1.44 -12.94
N GLN A 473 -22.23 1.95 -12.05
CA GLN A 473 -22.59 2.66 -10.84
C GLN A 473 -21.87 4.03 -10.78
N PRO A 474 -22.52 5.08 -10.25
CA PRO A 474 -21.92 6.40 -10.14
C PRO A 474 -20.83 6.42 -9.07
N GLY A 475 -19.81 7.24 -9.28
CA GLY A 475 -18.70 7.38 -8.35
C GLY A 475 -17.60 8.27 -8.91
N ASP A 476 -16.75 8.77 -8.03
CA ASP A 476 -15.47 9.36 -8.40
C ASP A 476 -14.46 8.23 -8.67
N THR A 477 -14.00 8.14 -9.91
CA THR A 477 -13.03 7.11 -10.33
C THR A 477 -11.59 7.45 -9.97
N MET A 478 -11.33 8.54 -9.25
CA MET A 478 -10.01 9.15 -9.08
C MET A 478 -9.33 9.32 -10.44
N ASN A 479 -10.06 9.96 -11.36
CA ASN A 479 -9.72 10.15 -12.76
C ASN A 479 -9.46 8.87 -13.59
N GLY A 480 -9.99 7.71 -13.18
CA GLY A 480 -9.85 6.43 -13.88
C GLY A 480 -8.98 5.42 -13.15
N LEU A 481 -8.24 5.85 -12.12
CA LEU A 481 -7.39 5.01 -11.26
C LEU A 481 -8.17 3.90 -10.56
N MET A 482 -9.46 4.08 -10.33
CA MET A 482 -10.34 3.12 -9.65
C MET A 482 -11.58 2.85 -10.51
N ARG A 483 -11.74 1.61 -11.02
CA ARG A 483 -12.91 1.22 -11.83
C ARG A 483 -13.82 0.19 -11.19
N SER A 484 -13.31 -0.63 -10.28
CA SER A 484 -14.12 -1.59 -9.52
C SER A 484 -13.58 -1.81 -8.12
N TRP A 485 -14.48 -1.97 -7.16
CA TRP A 485 -14.14 -2.04 -5.74
C TRP A 485 -14.86 -3.17 -5.02
N GLY A 486 -14.11 -3.86 -4.15
CA GLY A 486 -14.57 -4.94 -3.27
C GLY A 486 -14.86 -4.46 -1.84
N LEU A 487 -14.67 -5.33 -0.85
CA LEU A 487 -14.64 -4.90 0.56
C LEU A 487 -13.21 -4.52 0.95
N GLY A 488 -12.87 -3.24 0.83
CA GLY A 488 -11.54 -2.70 1.15
C GLY A 488 -10.42 -3.17 0.22
N VAL A 489 -10.77 -3.62 -0.99
CA VAL A 489 -9.85 -4.14 -2.00
C VAL A 489 -10.19 -3.54 -3.37
N GLN A 490 -9.18 -3.07 -4.09
CA GLN A 490 -9.31 -2.63 -5.47
C GLN A 490 -9.38 -3.84 -6.39
N ARG A 491 -10.19 -3.76 -7.45
CA ARG A 491 -10.33 -4.81 -8.46
C ARG A 491 -9.93 -4.26 -9.83
N PHE A 492 -8.75 -4.68 -10.29
CA PHE A 492 -8.19 -4.27 -11.59
C PHE A 492 -8.85 -5.09 -12.70
N GLY A 493 -9.54 -4.40 -13.60
CA GLY A 493 -10.33 -5.01 -14.67
C GLY A 493 -9.59 -5.15 -16.00
N THR A 494 -10.22 -5.82 -16.95
CA THR A 494 -9.76 -5.94 -18.35
C THR A 494 -10.52 -5.01 -19.31
N ALA A 495 -11.34 -4.09 -18.78
CA ALA A 495 -12.34 -3.34 -19.53
C ALA A 495 -11.83 -1.96 -19.96
N ARG A 496 -11.38 -1.87 -21.21
CA ARG A 496 -10.79 -0.66 -21.82
C ARG A 496 -11.76 0.51 -21.86
N ASP A 497 -11.24 1.71 -21.62
CA ASP A 497 -11.89 2.97 -21.93
C ASP A 497 -10.91 3.94 -22.60
N ALA A 498 -11.42 5.08 -23.07
CA ALA A 498 -10.62 6.09 -23.76
C ALA A 498 -9.62 6.85 -22.86
N ALA A 499 -9.64 6.62 -21.54
CA ALA A 499 -8.77 7.27 -20.56
C ALA A 499 -7.69 6.32 -20.00
N GLY A 500 -7.60 5.10 -20.50
CA GLY A 500 -6.64 4.09 -20.04
C GLY A 500 -7.01 3.40 -18.71
N GLY A 501 -7.88 4.00 -17.89
CA GLY A 501 -8.46 3.35 -16.71
C GLY A 501 -7.43 2.76 -15.74
N ASP A 502 -7.72 1.59 -15.16
CA ASP A 502 -6.85 0.87 -14.22
C ASP A 502 -6.14 -0.36 -14.83
N HIS A 503 -5.79 -0.29 -16.12
CA HIS A 503 -5.17 -1.39 -16.86
C HIS A 503 -3.73 -1.65 -16.45
N LEU A 504 -3.39 -2.93 -16.26
CA LEU A 504 -2.04 -3.34 -15.87
C LEU A 504 -1.09 -3.48 -17.07
N ARG A 505 -1.62 -3.80 -18.26
CA ARG A 505 -0.86 -3.93 -19.52
C ARG A 505 -1.67 -3.38 -20.71
N PRO A 506 -0.99 -2.80 -21.73
CA PRO A 506 -1.65 -2.29 -22.93
C PRO A 506 -1.99 -3.41 -23.93
N ASP A 507 -1.24 -4.50 -23.92
CA ASP A 507 -1.20 -5.57 -24.92
C ASP A 507 -1.89 -6.87 -24.45
N ARG A 508 -1.76 -7.21 -23.17
CA ARG A 508 -2.37 -8.41 -22.56
C ARG A 508 -3.43 -8.04 -21.52
N ALA A 509 -4.61 -8.64 -21.62
CA ALA A 509 -5.66 -8.52 -20.61
C ALA A 509 -5.26 -9.24 -19.32
N LEU A 510 -4.90 -8.49 -18.29
CA LEU A 510 -4.64 -8.99 -16.94
C LEU A 510 -5.71 -8.45 -15.98
N SER A 511 -6.11 -9.28 -15.02
CA SER A 511 -6.99 -8.89 -13.91
C SER A 511 -6.32 -9.22 -12.59
N ALA A 512 -6.62 -8.44 -11.55
CA ALA A 512 -6.10 -8.66 -10.22
C ALA A 512 -7.05 -8.13 -9.14
N ILE A 513 -6.87 -8.61 -7.92
CA ILE A 513 -7.34 -7.93 -6.71
C ILE A 513 -6.14 -7.43 -5.92
N GLY A 514 -6.28 -6.33 -5.19
CA GLY A 514 -5.14 -5.73 -4.50
C GLY A 514 -5.42 -4.32 -3.99
N HIS A 515 -4.38 -3.52 -3.89
CA HIS A 515 -4.48 -2.10 -3.57
C HIS A 515 -3.21 -1.36 -4.02
N LEU A 516 -3.37 -0.14 -4.53
CA LEU A 516 -2.26 0.81 -4.73
C LEU A 516 -2.08 1.71 -3.50
N GLY A 517 -0.86 2.13 -3.21
CA GLY A 517 -0.52 2.94 -2.05
C GLY A 517 0.31 4.16 -2.42
N GLU A 518 -0.32 5.33 -2.40
CA GLU A 518 0.30 6.63 -2.59
C GLU A 518 0.18 7.45 -1.31
N ALA A 519 1.30 7.99 -0.80
CA ALA A 519 1.36 9.03 0.24
C ALA A 519 2.81 9.49 0.45
N TYR A 520 3.07 10.74 0.86
CA TYR A 520 4.42 11.20 1.25
C TYR A 520 5.50 11.06 0.15
N GLY A 521 5.09 10.96 -1.12
CA GLY A 521 5.98 10.67 -2.25
C GLY A 521 6.29 9.19 -2.48
N LEU A 522 5.80 8.29 -1.62
CA LEU A 522 5.75 6.85 -1.87
C LEU A 522 4.75 6.54 -2.99
N LEU A 523 5.14 5.61 -3.87
CA LEU A 523 4.22 4.79 -4.66
C LEU A 523 4.43 3.32 -4.32
N SER A 524 3.37 2.54 -4.20
CA SER A 524 3.46 1.13 -3.81
C SER A 524 2.27 0.34 -4.32
N GLY A 525 2.42 -0.97 -4.43
CA GLY A 525 1.34 -1.84 -4.85
C GLY A 525 1.45 -3.25 -4.29
N LEU A 526 0.30 -3.83 -3.99
CA LEU A 526 0.11 -5.26 -3.78
C LEU A 526 -0.98 -5.69 -4.76
N LEU A 527 -0.62 -6.50 -5.76
CA LEU A 527 -1.55 -6.99 -6.78
C LEU A 527 -1.46 -8.52 -6.86
N VAL A 528 -2.61 -9.19 -6.82
CA VAL A 528 -2.72 -10.66 -6.93
C VAL A 528 -3.62 -11.01 -8.12
N GLY A 529 -3.02 -11.62 -9.13
CA GLY A 529 -3.74 -12.19 -10.27
C GLY A 529 -4.33 -13.56 -9.91
N PRO A 530 -5.57 -13.86 -10.36
CA PRO A 530 -6.22 -15.13 -10.05
C PRO A 530 -5.53 -16.29 -10.78
N ALA A 531 -5.44 -17.45 -10.12
CA ALA A 531 -5.15 -18.72 -10.79
C ALA A 531 -6.42 -19.21 -11.50
N ARG A 532 -6.30 -19.70 -12.74
CA ARG A 532 -7.43 -20.18 -13.57
C ARG A 532 -6.97 -21.24 -14.56
N GLY A 533 -7.45 -22.48 -14.39
CA GLY A 533 -7.01 -23.61 -15.22
C GLY A 533 -5.50 -23.75 -15.14
N ASP A 534 -4.83 -23.68 -16.29
CA ASP A 534 -3.38 -23.76 -16.40
C ASP A 534 -2.63 -22.44 -16.07
N ASP A 535 -3.33 -21.30 -15.91
CA ASP A 535 -2.69 -20.08 -15.37
C ASP A 535 -2.49 -20.26 -13.86
N PRO A 536 -1.24 -20.37 -13.37
CA PRO A 536 -0.96 -20.65 -11.97
C PRO A 536 -1.15 -19.41 -11.07
N GLY A 537 -1.64 -18.31 -11.62
CA GLY A 537 -1.80 -17.03 -10.94
C GLY A 537 -0.46 -16.35 -10.66
N TRP A 538 -0.53 -15.09 -10.26
CA TRP A 538 0.66 -14.26 -10.08
C TRP A 538 0.50 -13.24 -8.95
N THR A 539 1.61 -12.65 -8.53
CA THR A 539 1.65 -11.63 -7.49
C THR A 539 2.74 -10.63 -7.81
N LEU A 540 2.40 -9.34 -7.86
CA LEU A 540 3.34 -8.24 -7.99
C LEU A 540 3.27 -7.38 -6.73
N LEU A 541 4.45 -7.14 -6.15
CA LEU A 541 4.66 -6.23 -5.02
C LEU A 541 5.70 -5.20 -5.42
N TYR A 542 5.49 -3.92 -5.10
CA TYR A 542 6.51 -2.89 -5.27
C TYR A 542 6.38 -1.77 -4.24
N ALA A 543 7.49 -1.08 -3.99
CA ALA A 543 7.54 0.18 -3.27
C ALA A 543 8.65 1.08 -3.84
N ILE A 544 8.27 2.28 -4.23
CA ILE A 544 9.14 3.41 -4.62
C ILE A 544 9.10 4.38 -3.44
N ASN A 545 10.23 4.65 -2.77
CA ASN A 545 10.25 5.49 -1.57
C ASN A 545 10.42 6.99 -1.83
N GLY A 546 10.49 7.43 -3.09
CA GLY A 546 10.38 8.85 -3.38
C GLY A 546 10.17 9.16 -4.85
N THR A 547 9.37 10.19 -5.10
CA THR A 547 8.94 10.64 -6.43
C THR A 547 8.87 12.18 -6.50
N PRO A 548 8.78 12.78 -7.70
CA PRO A 548 8.54 14.22 -7.85
C PRO A 548 7.20 14.68 -7.30
N ASN A 549 7.14 15.91 -6.83
CA ASN A 549 5.91 16.54 -6.37
C ASN A 549 4.86 16.65 -7.51
N GLU A 550 5.31 16.84 -8.76
CA GLU A 550 4.46 16.93 -9.96
C GLU A 550 3.93 15.56 -10.45
N ALA A 551 4.48 14.44 -9.94
CA ALA A 551 4.09 13.09 -10.37
C ALA A 551 2.64 12.72 -10.00
N LEU A 552 2.00 13.52 -9.14
CA LEU A 552 0.60 13.36 -8.73
C LEU A 552 -0.40 13.83 -9.81
N ALA A 553 0.03 14.65 -10.76
CA ALA A 553 -0.81 15.13 -11.87
C ALA A 553 -0.50 14.41 -13.20
N ALA A 554 0.74 13.97 -13.40
CA ALA A 554 1.15 13.19 -14.55
C ALA A 554 0.59 11.76 -14.50
N ARG A 555 0.28 11.18 -15.66
CA ARG A 555 -0.23 9.80 -15.77
C ARG A 555 0.55 8.99 -16.79
N GLY A 556 0.40 7.67 -16.71
CA GLY A 556 0.80 6.74 -17.75
C GLY A 556 0.18 7.04 -19.12
N HIS A 557 0.76 6.46 -20.16
CA HIS A 557 0.30 6.58 -21.54
C HIS A 557 -0.91 5.69 -21.86
N TYR A 558 -1.07 4.58 -21.14
CA TYR A 558 -2.13 3.58 -21.34
C TYR A 558 -2.98 3.30 -20.08
N ASN A 559 -2.59 3.82 -18.91
CA ASN A 559 -3.39 3.73 -17.69
C ASN A 559 -3.36 5.04 -16.85
N SER A 560 -4.20 5.10 -15.83
CA SER A 560 -4.32 6.25 -14.92
C SER A 560 -3.32 6.23 -13.76
N PHE A 561 -2.33 5.33 -13.77
CA PHE A 561 -1.31 5.25 -12.73
C PHE A 561 -0.26 6.35 -12.97
N SER A 562 0.68 6.53 -12.06
CA SER A 562 1.83 7.41 -12.32
C SER A 562 2.68 6.88 -13.51
N PRO A 563 3.42 7.74 -14.22
CA PRO A 563 4.34 7.30 -15.28
C PRO A 563 5.39 6.29 -14.79
N TRP A 564 5.80 6.39 -13.52
CA TRP A 564 6.80 5.52 -12.90
C TRP A 564 6.26 4.13 -12.64
N GLU A 565 5.02 4.02 -12.16
CA GLU A 565 4.34 2.73 -12.00
C GLU A 565 4.01 2.11 -13.35
N GLU A 566 3.54 2.89 -14.33
CA GLU A 566 3.32 2.36 -15.68
C GLU A 566 4.63 1.81 -16.28
N ALA A 567 5.75 2.54 -16.14
CA ALA A 567 7.05 2.06 -16.58
C ALA A 567 7.49 0.78 -15.85
N LEU A 568 7.24 0.67 -14.54
CA LEU A 568 7.49 -0.56 -13.78
C LEU A 568 6.64 -1.72 -14.31
N LEU A 569 5.33 -1.53 -14.45
CA LEU A 569 4.39 -2.55 -14.92
C LEU A 569 4.76 -3.04 -16.33
N ARG A 570 5.06 -2.10 -17.24
CA ARG A 570 5.48 -2.36 -18.63
C ARG A 570 6.76 -3.19 -18.72
N ASN A 571 7.70 -3.04 -17.79
CA ASN A 571 8.93 -3.84 -17.75
C ASN A 571 8.74 -5.18 -17.02
N VAL A 572 8.02 -5.21 -15.89
CA VAL A 572 7.97 -6.39 -15.02
C VAL A 572 6.91 -7.42 -15.45
N LEU A 573 5.73 -6.98 -15.88
CA LEU A 573 4.63 -7.91 -16.21
C LEU A 573 4.82 -8.77 -17.48
N PRO A 574 5.67 -8.42 -18.46
CA PRO A 574 6.10 -9.35 -19.51
C PRO A 574 6.79 -10.63 -19.01
N LEU A 575 7.36 -10.64 -17.79
CA LEU A 575 7.93 -11.86 -17.18
C LEU A 575 6.87 -12.91 -16.77
N LEU A 576 5.58 -12.61 -16.99
CA LEU A 576 4.45 -13.53 -16.87
C LEU A 576 4.06 -14.20 -18.19
N ASP A 577 4.66 -13.79 -19.31
CA ASP A 577 4.41 -14.40 -20.61
C ASP A 577 5.14 -15.76 -20.70
N PRO A 578 4.63 -16.71 -21.49
CA PRO A 578 5.37 -17.93 -21.82
C PRO A 578 6.73 -17.57 -22.42
N LEU A 579 7.74 -18.40 -22.14
CA LEU A 579 8.99 -18.29 -22.86
C LEU A 579 8.76 -18.70 -24.33
N PRO A 580 9.40 -18.02 -25.29
CA PRO A 580 9.33 -18.37 -26.70
C PRO A 580 10.03 -19.71 -27.00
#